data_AF-A0A1F7NH77-F1
#
_entry.id   AF-A0A1F7NH77-F1
#
_cell.length_a   1.000
_cell.length_b   1.000
_cell.length_c   1.000
_cell.angle_alpha   90.00
_cell.angle_beta   90.00
_cell.angle_gamma   90.00
#
_symmetry.space_group_name_H-M   'P 1'
#
loop_
_entity.id
_entity.type
_entity.pdbx_description
1 polymer ?
#
loop_
_entity_poly.entity_id
_entity_poly.type
_entity_poly.pdbx_seq_one_letter_code
_entity_poly.pdbx_strand_id
1 'polypeptide(L)'
;MKGRPLVIVAVALAVSAASLAAVAQPPKKVYRIGYFQTAPRERVVDALKALEEGLRERGYVPGQNIVIEYLPAEGISRVGRPVFLGGLTV
;
A
#
# COMPACT_ATOMS: atom_id res chain seq x y z
N MET A 1 -37.03 -28.54 -25.58
CA MET A 1 -36.02 -28.29 -24.53
C MET A 1 -34.93 -27.36 -25.07
N LYS A 2 -35.19 -26.04 -25.15
CA LYS A 2 -34.31 -25.01 -25.75
C LYS A 2 -33.51 -24.21 -24.68
N GLY A 3 -33.07 -24.86 -23.60
CA GLY A 3 -32.41 -24.18 -22.46
C GLY A 3 -30.88 -24.19 -22.48
N ARG A 4 -30.26 -25.06 -23.29
CA ARG A 4 -28.81 -25.30 -23.29
C ARG A 4 -27.95 -24.12 -23.78
N PRO A 5 -28.33 -23.36 -24.83
CA PRO A 5 -27.49 -22.25 -25.30
C PRO A 5 -27.53 -21.04 -24.35
N LEU A 6 -28.64 -20.87 -23.61
CA LEU A 6 -28.81 -19.75 -22.69
C LEU A 6 -27.83 -19.82 -21.51
N VAL A 7 -27.59 -21.02 -20.98
CA VAL A 7 -26.66 -21.25 -19.87
C VAL A 7 -25.22 -20.96 -20.30
N ILE A 8 -24.82 -21.38 -21.50
CA ILE A 8 -23.47 -21.16 -22.03
C ILE A 8 -23.21 -19.66 -22.22
N VAL A 9 -24.18 -18.93 -22.76
CA VAL A 9 -24.09 -17.47 -22.93
C VAL A 9 -24.01 -16.76 -21.59
N ALA A 10 -24.82 -17.16 -20.60
CA ALA A 10 -24.79 -16.58 -19.27
C ALA A 10 -23.44 -16.78 -18.56
N VAL A 11 -22.86 -17.98 -18.66
CA VAL A 11 -21.54 -18.28 -18.08
C VAL A 11 -20.43 -17.50 -18.80
N ALA A 12 -20.46 -17.41 -20.12
CA ALA A 12 -19.49 -16.64 -20.89
C ALA A 12 -19.52 -15.14 -20.53
N LEU A 13 -20.72 -14.58 -20.33
CA LEU A 13 -20.92 -13.21 -19.88
C LEU A 13 -20.40 -13.00 -18.45
N ALA A 14 -20.66 -13.93 -17.53
CA ALA A 14 -20.18 -13.85 -16.15
C ALA A 14 -18.64 -13.89 -16.07
N VAL A 15 -18.00 -14.76 -16.84
CA VAL A 15 -16.53 -14.86 -16.90
C VAL A 15 -15.89 -13.62 -17.51
N SER A 16 -16.52 -13.06 -18.55
CA SER A 16 -16.04 -11.83 -19.20
C SER A 16 -16.18 -10.63 -18.26
N ALA A 17 -17.28 -10.52 -17.52
CA ALA A 17 -17.49 -9.47 -16.52
C ALA A 17 -16.50 -9.60 -15.34
N ALA A 18 -16.21 -10.82 -14.89
CA ALA A 18 -15.24 -11.07 -13.82
C ALA A 18 -13.80 -10.71 -14.25
N SER A 19 -13.43 -11.04 -15.49
CA SER A 19 -12.11 -10.67 -16.04
C SER A 19 -11.94 -9.16 -16.16
N LEU A 20 -13.00 -8.44 -16.54
CA LEU A 20 -12.97 -6.99 -16.64
C LEU A 20 -12.89 -6.31 -15.26
N ALA A 21 -13.55 -6.89 -14.25
CA ALA A 21 -13.45 -6.41 -12.86
C ALA A 21 -12.08 -6.68 -12.24
N ALA A 22 -11.42 -7.79 -12.60
CA ALA A 22 -10.06 -8.09 -12.15
C ALA A 22 -9.01 -7.14 -12.75
N VAL A 23 -9.17 -6.75 -14.02
CA VAL A 23 -8.34 -5.72 -14.68
C VAL A 23 -8.58 -4.32 -14.09
N ALA A 24 -9.80 -4.06 -13.60
CA ALA A 24 -10.18 -2.80 -12.98
C ALA A 24 -9.82 -2.67 -11.49
N GLN A 25 -9.22 -3.69 -10.86
CA GLN A 25 -8.57 -3.52 -9.56
C GLN A 25 -7.11 -3.15 -9.82
N PRO A 26 -6.77 -1.84 -9.92
CA PRO A 26 -5.37 -1.46 -9.96
C PRO A 26 -4.68 -2.08 -8.74
N PRO A 27 -3.47 -2.64 -8.88
CA PRO A 27 -2.72 -3.13 -7.74
C PRO A 27 -2.71 -2.01 -6.70
N LYS A 28 -3.16 -2.31 -5.46
CA LYS A 28 -3.23 -1.31 -4.39
C LYS A 28 -1.89 -0.61 -4.33
N LYS A 29 -1.85 0.62 -4.84
CA LYS A 29 -0.60 1.36 -5.03
C LYS A 29 -0.07 1.67 -3.64
N VAL A 30 1.05 1.06 -3.29
CA VAL A 30 1.73 1.34 -2.02
C VAL A 30 2.61 2.57 -2.22
N TYR A 31 2.25 3.66 -1.57
CA TYR A 31 3.01 4.91 -1.55
C TYR A 31 4.23 4.76 -0.63
N ARG A 32 5.36 5.37 -0.97
CA ARG A 32 6.58 5.32 -0.15
C ARG A 32 7.07 6.73 0.12
N ILE A 33 7.30 7.06 1.38
CA ILE A 33 7.81 8.36 1.83
C ILE A 33 9.13 8.13 2.55
N GLY A 34 10.19 8.82 2.12
CA GLY A 34 11.44 8.92 2.87
C GLY A 34 11.36 10.09 3.85
N TYR A 35 11.42 9.83 5.15
CA TYR A 35 11.48 10.83 6.19
C TYR A 35 12.93 10.97 6.69
N PHE A 36 13.56 12.09 6.36
CA PHE A 36 14.90 12.44 6.82
C PHE A 36 14.81 13.58 7.84
N GLN A 37 15.56 13.43 8.93
CA GLN A 37 15.50 14.30 10.09
C GLN A 37 16.91 14.44 10.66
N THR A 38 17.31 15.67 11.01
CA THR A 38 18.65 15.97 11.53
C THR A 38 18.71 15.96 13.06
N ALA A 39 17.58 16.16 13.74
CA ALA A 39 17.52 16.09 15.19
C ALA A 39 17.36 14.64 15.70
N PRO A 40 17.59 14.37 17.00
CA PRO A 40 17.28 13.09 17.61
C PRO A 40 15.80 12.73 17.48
N ARG A 41 15.46 11.44 17.42
CA ARG A 41 14.07 10.97 17.25
C ARG A 41 13.17 11.46 18.38
N GLU A 42 13.71 11.52 19.59
CA GLU A 42 13.05 11.95 20.83
C GLU A 42 12.52 13.38 20.72
N ARG A 43 13.18 14.23 19.93
CA ARG A 43 12.80 15.64 19.71
C ARG A 43 11.66 15.81 18.71
N VAL A 44 11.36 14.80 17.89
CA VAL A 44 10.38 14.88 16.79
C VAL A 44 9.27 13.84 16.89
N VAL A 45 9.19 13.10 18.00
CA VAL A 45 8.15 12.09 18.22
C VAL A 45 6.75 12.66 18.01
N ASP A 46 6.49 13.86 18.53
CA ASP A 46 5.16 14.47 18.42
C ASP A 46 4.84 14.91 16.99
N ALA A 47 5.83 15.44 16.27
CA ALA A 47 5.68 15.78 14.86
C ALA A 47 5.44 14.54 13.97
N LEU A 48 6.11 13.42 14.30
CA LEU A 48 5.91 12.15 13.60
C LEU A 48 4.52 11.57 13.84
N LYS A 49 4.03 11.62 15.09
CA LYS A 49 2.66 11.21 15.41
C LYS A 49 1.63 12.06 14.66
N ALA A 50 1.80 13.37 14.65
CA ALA A 50 0.91 14.28 13.92
C ALA A 50 0.92 14.00 12.40
N LEU A 51 2.09 13.69 11.83
CA LEU A 51 2.22 13.28 10.43
C LEU A 51 1.44 11.98 10.15
N GLU A 52 1.63 10.95 10.96
CA GLU A 52 0.95 9.66 10.82
C GLU A 52 -0.58 9.79 10.98
N GLU A 53 -1.04 10.60 11.94
CA GLU A 53 -2.47 10.89 12.13
C GLU A 53 -3.07 11.62 10.93
N GLY A 54 -2.42 12.67 10.44
CA GLY A 54 -2.89 13.41 9.26
C GLY A 54 -2.89 12.56 7.98
N LEU A 55 -1.97 11.59 7.87
CA LEU A 55 -2.01 10.59 6.79
C LEU A 55 -3.23 9.68 6.93
N ARG A 56 -3.50 9.18 8.15
CA ARG A 56 -4.64 8.31 8.43
C ARG A 56 -5.97 8.99 8.14
N GLU A 57 -6.13 10.26 8.51
CA GLU A 57 -7.34 11.06 8.21
C GLU A 57 -7.60 11.20 6.71
N ARG A 58 -6.55 11.18 5.90
CA ARG A 58 -6.62 11.20 4.43
C ARG A 58 -6.76 9.82 3.80
N GLY A 59 -6.92 8.78 4.62
CA GLY A 59 -7.03 7.39 4.17
C GLY A 59 -5.69 6.73 3.84
N TYR A 60 -4.55 7.34 4.21
CA TYR A 60 -3.24 6.74 4.08
C TYR A 60 -2.85 6.02 5.37
N VAL A 61 -2.88 4.69 5.35
CA VAL A 61 -2.62 3.86 6.53
C VAL A 61 -1.23 3.20 6.38
N PRO A 62 -0.28 3.49 7.29
CA PRO A 62 1.03 2.86 7.31
C PRO A 62 0.94 1.32 7.27
N GLY A 63 1.70 0.69 6.37
CA GLY A 63 1.69 -0.76 6.18
C GLY A 63 0.55 -1.30 5.32
N GLN A 64 -0.48 -0.50 5.00
CA GLN A 64 -1.59 -0.92 4.15
C GLN A 64 -1.53 -0.27 2.76
N ASN A 65 -1.38 1.05 2.69
CA ASN A 65 -1.23 1.77 1.43
C ASN A 65 -0.03 2.73 1.41
N ILE A 66 0.67 2.90 2.53
CA ILE A 66 1.82 3.79 2.61
C ILE A 66 2.92 3.19 3.48
N VAL A 67 4.17 3.42 3.10
CA VAL A 67 5.36 3.01 3.86
C VAL A 67 6.18 4.27 4.13
N ILE A 68 6.55 4.49 5.39
CA ILE A 68 7.40 5.60 5.82
C ILE A 68 8.77 5.02 6.16
N GLU A 69 9.77 5.40 5.38
CA GLU A 69 11.16 5.01 5.59
C GLU A 69 11.85 6.12 6.39
N TYR A 70 12.25 5.82 7.62
CA TYR A 70 13.05 6.74 8.43
C TYR A 70 14.50 6.61 8.01
N LEU A 71 15.02 7.63 7.33
CA LEU A 71 16.42 7.66 6.96
C LEU A 71 17.24 8.12 8.16
N PRO A 72 18.23 7.33 8.62
CA PRO A 72 19.15 7.80 9.64
C PRO A 72 19.95 8.99 9.10
N ALA A 73 20.30 9.92 9.98
CA ALA A 73 21.11 11.10 9.66
C ALA A 73 22.47 10.76 9.02
N GLU A 74 22.92 9.50 9.14
CA GLU A 74 24.25 9.03 8.78
C GLU A 74 24.44 8.61 7.31
N GLY A 75 23.41 8.67 6.45
CA GLY A 75 23.70 8.49 5.02
C GLY A 75 22.51 8.19 4.12
N ILE A 76 22.21 9.17 3.28
CA ILE A 76 21.47 9.03 2.02
C ILE A 76 22.23 8.12 1.03
N SER A 77 22.24 6.80 1.26
CA SER A 77 22.82 5.86 0.28
C SER A 77 22.12 4.49 0.21
N ARG A 78 20.93 4.34 0.79
CA ARG A 78 20.19 3.06 0.77
C ARG A 78 18.72 3.22 0.40
N VAL A 79 18.44 3.92 -0.70
CA VAL A 79 17.14 3.80 -1.36
C VAL A 79 17.06 2.41 -1.97
N GLY A 80 16.29 1.50 -1.35
CA GLY A 80 16.06 0.17 -1.92
C GLY A 80 15.78 -0.97 -0.94
N ARG A 81 16.00 -0.80 0.37
CA ARG A 81 15.64 -1.85 1.35
C ARG A 81 14.46 -1.42 2.21
N PRO A 82 13.34 -2.16 2.20
CA PRO A 82 12.28 -1.91 3.14
C PRO A 82 12.78 -2.26 4.55
N VAL A 83 12.90 -1.25 5.40
CA VAL A 83 13.13 -1.46 6.84
C VAL A 83 11.75 -1.61 7.47
N PHE A 84 11.26 -2.85 7.50
CA PHE A 84 10.09 -3.20 8.31
C PHE A 84 10.54 -3.23 9.77
N LEU A 85 10.10 -2.24 10.55
CA LEU A 85 10.21 -2.27 12.02
C LEU A 85 9.19 -3.30 12.55
N GLY A 86 9.56 -4.56 12.39
CA GLY A 86 8.78 -5.73 12.77
C GLY A 86 9.61 -6.95 12.39
N GLY A 87 10.50 -7.35 13.28
CA GLY A 87 11.37 -8.50 13.04
C GLY A 87 10.54 -9.77 12.92
N LEU A 88 10.31 -10.23 11.69
CA LEU A 88 10.24 -11.65 11.33
C LEU A 88 10.31 -11.79 9.82
N THR A 89 11.38 -12.42 9.35
CA THR A 89 11.40 -13.15 8.08
C THR A 89 10.43 -14.33 8.18
N VAL A 90 9.40 -14.34 7.33
CA VAL A 90 8.80 -15.56 6.77
C VAL A 90 8.51 -15.28 5.31
#